data_AF-A0A526YF25-F1
#
_entry.id   AF-A0A526YF25-F1
#
_cell.length_a   1.000
_cell.length_b   1.000
_cell.length_c   1.000
_cell.angle_alpha   90.00
_cell.angle_beta   90.00
_cell.angle_gamma   90.00
#
_symmetry.space_group_name_H-M   'P 1'
#
loop_
_entity.id
_entity.type
_entity.pdbx_description
1 polymer ?
#
loop_
_entity_poly.entity_id
_entity_poly.type
_entity_poly.pdbx_seq_one_letter_code
_entity_poly.pdbx_strand_id
1 'polypeptide(L)'
;NAGQGVVANPPANVGDALDTLLGIYIEHSLHYLSKEMWRQAMAISTQLPDSPFGQAYTALDRALTEQIRALIARLQAIGLVRRDIDGQALGELVFNNMNMMFIEFVKRDGARIAELRAAIRRQNRILVAAIAV
;
A
#
# COMPACT_ATOMS: atom_id res chain seq x y z
N ASN A 1 -4.92 -14.25 -3.78
CA ASN A 1 -4.39 -12.86 -3.72
C ASN A 1 -3.73 -12.61 -2.39
N ALA A 2 -2.47 -12.18 -2.41
CA ALA A 2 -1.74 -11.78 -1.21
C ALA A 2 -2.55 -10.70 -0.45
N GLY A 3 -2.54 -10.73 0.89
CA GLY A 3 -3.24 -9.75 1.74
C GLY A 3 -4.73 -9.99 2.04
N GLN A 4 -5.43 -10.90 1.32
CA GLN A 4 -6.86 -11.17 1.58
C GLN A 4 -7.13 -11.67 3.01
N GLY A 5 -6.22 -12.48 3.56
CA GLY A 5 -6.31 -12.94 4.94
C GLY A 5 -6.27 -11.80 5.97
N VAL A 6 -5.50 -10.75 5.69
CA VAL A 6 -5.41 -9.55 6.55
C VAL A 6 -6.72 -8.75 6.50
N VAL A 7 -7.36 -8.66 5.33
CA VAL A 7 -8.67 -7.99 5.22
C VAL A 7 -9.76 -8.79 5.94
N ALA A 8 -9.77 -10.11 5.82
CA ALA A 8 -10.77 -10.95 6.49
C ALA A 8 -10.61 -10.91 8.03
N ASN A 9 -9.37 -11.08 8.49
CA ASN A 9 -9.00 -11.18 9.90
C ASN A 9 -7.85 -10.22 10.20
N PRO A 10 -8.13 -8.90 10.30
CA PRO A 10 -7.09 -7.92 10.56
C PRO A 10 -6.53 -8.06 11.98
N PRO A 11 -5.25 -7.71 12.19
CA PRO A 11 -4.72 -7.46 13.52
C PRO A 11 -5.63 -6.52 14.33
N ALA A 12 -5.63 -6.69 15.66
CA ALA A 12 -6.46 -5.91 16.58
C ALA A 12 -6.00 -4.45 16.77
N ASN A 13 -5.05 -3.99 15.96
CA ASN A 13 -4.52 -2.64 15.96
C ASN A 13 -4.48 -2.11 14.51
N VAL A 14 -4.97 -0.88 14.30
CA VAL A 14 -5.04 -0.25 12.97
C VAL A 14 -3.66 -0.12 12.32
N GLY A 15 -2.65 0.30 13.11
CA GLY A 15 -1.28 0.44 12.64
C GLY A 15 -0.67 -0.88 12.23
N ASP A 16 -0.85 -1.93 13.03
CA ASP A 16 -0.35 -3.28 12.73
C ASP A 16 -1.07 -3.88 11.52
N ALA A 17 -2.38 -3.66 11.38
CA ALA A 17 -3.14 -4.10 10.23
C ALA A 17 -2.64 -3.47 8.92
N LEU A 18 -2.40 -2.15 8.94
CA LEU A 18 -1.80 -1.45 7.80
C LEU A 18 -0.37 -1.93 7.55
N ASP A 19 0.51 -2.00 8.55
CA ASP A 19 1.89 -2.45 8.36
C ASP A 19 1.97 -3.89 7.81
N THR A 20 1.06 -4.76 8.25
CA THR A 20 0.99 -6.14 7.76
C THR A 20 0.59 -6.19 6.29
N LEU A 21 -0.49 -5.48 5.90
CA LEU A 21 -0.95 -5.46 4.52
C LEU A 21 0.08 -4.83 3.57
N LEU A 22 0.62 -3.67 3.93
CA LEU A 22 1.61 -2.97 3.10
C LEU A 22 2.95 -3.72 3.06
N GLY A 23 3.33 -4.40 4.16
CA GLY A 23 4.51 -5.27 4.20
C GLY A 23 4.42 -6.39 3.18
N ILE A 24 3.25 -7.05 3.06
CA ILE A 24 3.00 -8.08 2.06
C ILE A 24 3.22 -7.54 0.64
N TYR A 25 2.72 -6.34 0.33
CA TYR A 25 2.91 -5.74 -0.99
C TYR A 25 4.38 -5.52 -1.31
N ILE A 26 5.12 -4.91 -0.39
CA ILE A 26 6.53 -4.56 -0.59
C ILE A 26 7.39 -5.81 -0.74
N GLU A 27 7.19 -6.81 0.12
CA GLU A 27 7.94 -8.06 0.09
C GLU A 27 7.64 -8.86 -1.18
N HIS A 28 6.37 -8.92 -1.60
CA HIS A 28 5.97 -9.59 -2.83
C HIS A 28 6.46 -8.86 -4.08
N SER A 29 6.49 -7.52 -4.08
CA SER A 29 6.97 -6.73 -5.21
C SER A 29 8.42 -7.01 -5.56
N LEU A 30 9.28 -7.28 -4.57
CA LEU A 30 10.70 -7.58 -4.81
C LEU A 30 11.00 -9.08 -4.98
N HIS A 31 9.99 -9.94 -4.89
CA HIS A 31 10.19 -11.38 -5.10
C HIS A 31 10.44 -11.71 -6.58
N TYR A 32 9.76 -11.02 -7.49
CA TYR A 32 9.81 -11.30 -8.93
C TYR A 32 10.54 -10.24 -9.76
N LEU A 33 10.65 -9.01 -9.25
CA LEU A 33 11.21 -7.88 -9.97
C LEU A 33 12.32 -7.23 -9.15
N SER A 34 13.47 -7.02 -9.78
CA SER A 34 14.52 -6.19 -9.20
C SER A 34 14.08 -4.72 -9.15
N LYS A 35 14.76 -3.89 -8.35
CA LYS A 35 14.52 -2.44 -8.35
C LYS A 35 14.70 -1.82 -9.74
N GLU A 36 15.64 -2.32 -10.53
CA GLU A 36 15.86 -1.88 -11.90
C GLU A 36 14.65 -2.17 -12.79
N MET A 37 14.14 -3.40 -12.73
CA MET A 37 12.96 -3.78 -13.50
C MET A 37 11.73 -2.97 -13.07
N TRP A 38 11.59 -2.65 -11.78
CA TRP A 38 10.52 -1.75 -11.32
C TRP A 38 10.64 -0.34 -11.90
N ARG A 39 11.85 0.23 -11.95
CA ARG A 39 12.06 1.54 -12.59
C ARG A 39 11.66 1.50 -14.07
N GLN A 40 12.03 0.44 -14.78
CA GLN A 40 11.64 0.25 -16.19
C GLN A 40 10.13 0.09 -16.34
N ALA A 41 9.49 -0.76 -15.52
CA ALA A 41 8.05 -0.94 -15.51
C ALA A 41 7.30 0.37 -15.29
N MET A 42 7.69 1.15 -14.27
CA MET A 42 7.10 2.46 -13.98
C MET A 42 7.32 3.46 -15.12
N ALA A 43 8.50 3.46 -15.73
CA ALA A 43 8.78 4.35 -16.87
C ALA A 43 7.92 4.00 -18.08
N ILE A 44 7.80 2.72 -18.42
CA ILE A 44 6.98 2.23 -19.55
C ILE A 44 5.51 2.53 -19.30
N SER A 45 4.97 2.25 -18.10
CA SER A 45 3.57 2.51 -17.80
C SER A 45 3.21 3.99 -17.85
N THR A 46 4.16 4.87 -17.51
CA THR A 46 3.99 6.32 -17.60
C THR A 46 4.07 6.83 -19.03
N GLN A 47 5.01 6.32 -19.83
CA GLN A 47 5.21 6.76 -21.22
C GLN A 47 4.14 6.20 -22.18
N LEU A 48 3.65 4.99 -21.90
CA LEU A 48 2.71 4.25 -22.76
C LEU A 48 1.48 3.79 -21.96
N PRO A 49 0.67 4.73 -21.41
CA PRO A 49 -0.43 4.40 -20.51
C PRO A 49 -1.49 3.50 -21.15
N ASP A 50 -1.76 3.68 -22.45
CA ASP A 50 -2.77 2.92 -23.19
C ASP A 50 -2.28 1.56 -23.72
N SER A 51 -0.99 1.26 -23.56
CA SER A 51 -0.45 -0.05 -23.94
C SER A 51 -1.01 -1.15 -23.03
N PRO A 52 -1.05 -2.42 -23.48
CA PRO A 52 -1.45 -3.54 -22.63
C PRO A 52 -0.70 -3.61 -21.30
N PHE A 53 0.59 -3.26 -21.31
CA PHE A 53 1.41 -3.19 -20.10
C PHE A 53 1.01 -2.03 -19.19
N GLY A 54 0.81 -0.82 -19.73
CA GLY A 54 0.39 0.36 -18.97
C GLY A 54 -0.98 0.16 -18.30
N GLN A 55 -1.93 -0.46 -19.01
CA GLN A 55 -3.22 -0.80 -18.45
C GLN A 55 -3.13 -1.87 -17.36
N ALA A 56 -2.30 -2.91 -17.54
CA ALA A 56 -2.08 -3.93 -16.53
C ALA A 56 -1.44 -3.35 -15.26
N TYR A 57 -0.47 -2.45 -15.39
CA TYR A 57 0.12 -1.72 -14.27
C TYR A 57 -0.92 -0.89 -13.53
N THR A 58 -1.74 -0.14 -14.27
CA THR A 58 -2.84 0.66 -13.68
C THR A 58 -3.88 -0.21 -12.97
N ALA A 59 -4.20 -1.38 -13.53
CA ALA A 59 -5.12 -2.33 -12.91
C ALA A 59 -4.55 -2.91 -11.60
N LEU A 60 -3.24 -3.16 -11.54
CA LEU A 60 -2.56 -3.55 -10.32
C LEU A 60 -2.68 -2.47 -9.23
N ASP A 61 -2.36 -1.22 -9.55
CA ASP A 61 -2.49 -0.09 -8.61
C ASP A 61 -3.91 0.05 -8.08
N ARG A 62 -4.92 -0.07 -8.96
CA ARG A 62 -6.34 -0.06 -8.56
C ARG A 62 -6.68 -1.22 -7.63
N ALA A 63 -6.21 -2.43 -7.92
CA ALA A 63 -6.47 -3.60 -7.08
C ALA A 63 -5.85 -3.48 -5.68
N LEU A 64 -4.63 -2.93 -5.59
CA LEU A 64 -3.97 -2.65 -4.31
C LEU A 64 -4.72 -1.58 -3.52
N THR A 65 -5.13 -0.49 -4.19
CA THR A 65 -5.94 0.57 -3.57
C THR A 65 -7.25 0.01 -3.03
N GLU A 66 -7.95 -0.83 -3.80
CA GLU A 66 -9.21 -1.43 -3.39
C GLU A 66 -9.06 -2.33 -2.17
N GLN A 67 -7.97 -3.11 -2.11
CA GLN A 67 -7.72 -3.96 -0.96
C GLN A 67 -7.40 -3.16 0.32
N ILE A 68 -6.75 -2.00 0.21
CA ILE A 68 -6.56 -1.08 1.34
C ILE A 68 -7.90 -0.48 1.79
N ARG A 69 -8.75 -0.02 0.86
CA ARG A 69 -10.10 0.47 1.18
C ARG A 69 -10.92 -0.59 1.90
N ALA A 70 -10.87 -1.83 1.42
CA ALA A 70 -11.56 -2.97 2.05
C ALA A 70 -11.04 -3.23 3.47
N LEU A 71 -9.73 -3.10 3.72
CA LEU A 71 -9.17 -3.19 5.07
C LEU A 71 -9.72 -2.08 5.97
N ILE A 72 -9.74 -0.82 5.52
CA ILE A 72 -10.28 0.29 6.30
C ILE A 72 -11.75 0.07 6.63
N ALA A 73 -12.57 -0.32 5.65
CA ALA A 73 -13.98 -0.63 5.86
C ALA A 73 -14.17 -1.77 6.89
N ARG A 74 -13.32 -2.81 6.83
CA ARG A 74 -13.33 -3.88 7.84
C ARG A 74 -13.02 -3.34 9.22
N LEU A 75 -11.97 -2.53 9.37
CA LEU A 75 -11.55 -1.94 10.64
C LEU A 75 -12.62 -1.02 11.24
N GLN A 76 -13.37 -0.28 10.41
CA GLN A 76 -14.56 0.49 10.83
C GLN A 76 -15.69 -0.43 11.31
N ALA A 77 -15.96 -1.53 10.59
CA ALA A 77 -17.00 -2.48 10.96
C ALA A 77 -16.75 -3.15 12.32
N ILE A 78 -15.50 -3.40 12.68
CA ILE A 78 -15.10 -3.96 13.99
C ILE A 78 -14.79 -2.91 15.05
N GLY A 79 -15.02 -1.62 14.76
CA GLY A 79 -14.90 -0.53 15.73
C GLY A 79 -13.47 -0.12 16.09
N LEU A 80 -12.47 -0.44 15.26
CA LEU A 80 -11.08 0.01 15.46
C LEU A 80 -10.77 1.35 14.79
N VAL A 81 -11.55 1.73 13.77
CA VAL A 81 -11.46 3.02 13.08
C VAL A 81 -12.78 3.77 13.25
N ARG A 82 -12.71 5.08 13.51
CA ARG A 82 -13.91 5.92 13.70
C ARG A 82 -14.81 5.89 12.46
N ARG A 83 -16.13 5.87 12.68
CA ARG A 83 -17.15 5.74 11.62
C ARG A 83 -17.40 7.03 10.84
N ASP A 84 -17.01 8.18 11.37
CA ASP A 84 -17.15 9.50 10.73
C ASP A 84 -16.06 9.77 9.67
N ILE A 85 -15.03 8.94 9.60
CA ILE A 85 -13.97 9.03 8.60
C ILE A 85 -14.45 8.48 7.26
N ASP A 86 -14.20 9.23 6.19
CA ASP A 86 -14.30 8.73 4.82
C ASP A 86 -13.22 7.65 4.59
N GLY A 87 -13.64 6.39 4.73
CA GLY A 87 -12.77 5.24 4.57
C GLY A 87 -12.25 5.05 3.13
N GLN A 88 -12.99 5.56 2.14
CA GLN A 88 -12.60 5.48 0.73
C GLN A 88 -11.42 6.42 0.47
N ALA A 89 -11.56 7.69 0.82
CA ALA A 89 -10.49 8.68 0.69
C ALA A 89 -9.27 8.31 1.54
N LEU A 90 -9.47 7.77 2.75
CA LEU A 90 -8.38 7.30 3.58
C LEU A 90 -7.59 6.16 2.91
N GLY A 91 -8.27 5.20 2.30
CA GLY A 91 -7.60 4.10 1.58
C GLY A 91 -6.74 4.60 0.41
N GLU A 92 -7.24 5.58 -0.34
CA GLU A 92 -6.49 6.26 -1.41
C GLU A 92 -5.23 6.95 -0.87
N LEU A 93 -5.37 7.72 0.23
CA LEU A 93 -4.25 8.43 0.83
C LEU A 93 -3.15 7.48 1.29
N VAL A 94 -3.52 6.36 1.91
CA VAL A 94 -2.57 5.32 2.34
C VAL A 94 -1.85 4.71 1.13
N PHE A 95 -2.58 4.37 0.07
CA PHE A 95 -1.99 3.82 -1.15
C PHE A 95 -1.04 4.83 -1.81
N ASN A 96 -1.48 6.06 -2.03
CA ASN A 96 -0.70 7.11 -2.68
C ASN A 96 0.62 7.36 -1.93
N ASN A 97 0.55 7.41 -0.59
CA ASN A 97 1.74 7.56 0.23
C ASN A 97 2.69 6.36 0.06
N MET A 98 2.19 5.13 0.24
CA MET A 98 3.00 3.92 0.09
C MET A 98 3.63 3.83 -1.30
N ASN A 99 2.86 4.08 -2.37
CA ASN A 99 3.32 3.96 -3.74
C ASN A 99 4.44 4.97 -4.04
N MET A 100 4.27 6.24 -3.61
CA MET A 100 5.33 7.25 -3.75
C MET A 100 6.59 6.84 -2.97
N MET A 101 6.45 6.33 -1.74
CA MET A 101 7.59 5.84 -0.97
C MET A 101 8.29 4.63 -1.63
N PHE A 102 7.53 3.74 -2.28
CA PHE A 102 8.08 2.62 -3.03
C PHE A 102 8.84 3.09 -4.27
N ILE A 103 8.31 4.07 -5.01
CA ILE A 103 9.00 4.71 -6.14
C ILE A 103 10.36 5.30 -5.69
N GLU A 104 10.38 6.03 -4.58
CA GLU A 104 11.64 6.58 -4.03
C GLU A 104 12.62 5.49 -3.55
N PHE A 105 12.08 4.40 -3.01
CA PHE A 105 12.87 3.25 -2.60
C PHE A 105 13.55 2.54 -3.79
N VAL A 106 12.82 2.32 -4.89
CA VAL A 106 13.40 1.66 -6.07
C VAL A 106 14.41 2.56 -6.79
N LYS A 107 14.38 3.88 -6.63
CA LYS A 107 15.42 4.79 -7.17
C LYS A 107 16.77 4.65 -6.45
N ARG A 108 16.81 4.07 -5.25
CA ARG A 108 18.01 3.99 -4.39
C ARG A 108 18.43 2.53 -4.22
N ASP A 109 19.44 2.10 -4.97
CA ASP A 109 19.84 0.68 -4.98
C ASP A 109 20.23 0.16 -3.58
N GLY A 110 20.97 0.95 -2.78
CA GLY A 110 21.36 0.59 -1.41
C GLY A 110 20.27 0.65 -0.34
N ALA A 111 19.06 1.16 -0.66
CA ALA A 111 17.98 1.25 0.33
C ALA A 111 17.46 -0.13 0.73
N ARG A 112 17.16 -0.35 2.02
CA ARG A 112 16.70 -1.64 2.53
C ARG A 112 15.19 -1.65 2.76
N ILE A 113 14.54 -2.80 2.57
CA ILE A 113 13.10 -2.98 2.82
C ILE A 113 12.74 -2.56 4.26
N ALA A 114 13.58 -2.89 5.24
CA ALA A 114 13.36 -2.51 6.63
C ALA A 114 13.29 -0.98 6.83
N GLU A 115 14.07 -0.21 6.07
CA GLU A 115 14.07 1.26 6.12
C GLU A 115 12.80 1.83 5.51
N LEU A 116 12.37 1.27 4.37
CA LEU A 116 11.10 1.63 3.73
C LEU A 116 9.91 1.34 4.68
N ARG A 117 9.83 0.13 5.24
CA ARG A 117 8.76 -0.25 6.18
C ARG A 117 8.75 0.64 7.42
N ALA A 118 9.91 0.93 8.00
CA ALA A 118 10.02 1.84 9.14
C ALA A 118 9.53 3.26 8.79
N ALA A 119 9.86 3.77 7.61
CA ALA A 119 9.43 5.08 7.16
C ALA A 119 7.92 5.14 6.89
N ILE A 120 7.34 4.09 6.28
CA ILE A 120 5.87 3.97 6.08
C ILE A 120 5.16 3.95 7.43
N ARG A 121 5.59 3.13 8.39
CA ARG A 121 5.02 3.12 9.74
C ARG A 121 5.08 4.49 10.40
N ARG A 122 6.23 5.17 10.32
CA ARG A 122 6.42 6.50 10.91
C ARG A 122 5.43 7.52 10.35
N GLN A 123 5.23 7.55 9.03
CA GLN A 123 4.30 8.49 8.39
C GLN A 123 2.84 8.11 8.67
N ASN A 124 2.48 6.83 8.56
CA ASN A 124 1.13 6.35 8.83
C ASN A 124 0.73 6.51 10.31
N ARG A 125 1.68 6.59 11.24
CA ARG A 125 1.38 6.82 12.67
C ARG A 125 0.52 8.06 12.92
N ILE A 126 0.71 9.12 12.14
CA ILE A 126 -0.08 10.36 12.28
C ILE A 126 -1.53 10.10 11.86
N LEU A 127 -1.73 9.41 10.73
CA LEU A 127 -3.05 9.00 10.27
C LEU A 127 -3.72 8.06 11.27
N VAL A 128 -3.01 7.01 11.71
CA VAL A 128 -3.51 6.02 12.69
C VAL A 128 -3.97 6.71 13.97
N ALA A 129 -3.17 7.63 14.53
CA ALA A 129 -3.53 8.37 15.74
C ALA A 129 -4.76 9.27 15.54
N ALA A 130 -5.00 9.76 14.32
CA ALA A 130 -6.15 10.60 14.01
C ALA A 130 -7.45 9.80 13.80
N ILE A 131 -7.37 8.54 13.40
CA ILE A 131 -8.55 7.75 12.96
C ILE A 131 -8.93 6.60 13.90
N ALA A 132 -8.02 6.15 14.75
CA ALA A 132 -8.27 5.04 15.67
C ALA A 132 -9.31 5.42 16.72
N VAL A 133 -10.04 4.41 17.21
CA VAL A 133 -10.99 4.51 18.33
C VAL A 133 -10.28 4.26 19.65
#